data_AF-A0A971SBG0-F1
#
_entry.id   AF-A0A971SBG0-F1
#
_cell.length_a   1.000
_cell.length_b   1.000
_cell.length_c   1.000
_cell.angle_alpha   90.00
_cell.angle_beta   90.00
_cell.angle_gamma   90.00
#
_symmetry.space_group_name_H-M   'P 1'
#
loop_
_entity.id
_entity.type
_entity.pdbx_description
1 polymer ?
#
loop_
_entity_poly.entity_id
_entity_poly.type
_entity_poly.pdbx_seq_one_letter_code
_entity_poly.pdbx_strand_id
1 'polypeptide(L)'
;MAIKPVDTSTNDFNLQSKKIALLLTIYERLSDRYRFRAKILDLCLLVTSITVCLATFVDSKVIEFFKIPSDKIFIVLGIGAFMLFAFSVCSLISDWKTQAAGFGRAANLLNKMKAESGEKSKADSQEEVKQLQIKAVEYAVIVNNLPKIPQKEFHKLKTLHKRRIELNRMTEIYPGSSVWLLRIVVNLRANLNVLLRKPVVNDSVEEVG
;
A
#
# COMPACT_ATOMS: atom_id res chain seq x y z
N MET A 1 -43.88 27.93 8.33
CA MET A 1 -42.78 26.96 8.50
C MET A 1 -42.04 26.86 7.18
N ALA A 2 -40.88 27.50 7.05
CA ALA A 2 -40.06 27.40 5.86
C ALA A 2 -39.28 26.06 5.91
N ILE A 3 -39.54 25.17 4.96
CA ILE A 3 -38.78 23.94 4.78
C ILE A 3 -37.42 24.37 4.25
N LYS A 4 -36.37 24.32 5.07
CA LYS A 4 -35.00 24.49 4.58
C LYS A 4 -34.74 23.37 3.57
N PRO A 5 -34.35 23.68 2.32
CA PRO A 5 -33.92 22.64 1.39
C PRO A 5 -32.75 21.89 2.02
N VAL A 6 -32.86 20.56 2.06
CA VAL A 6 -31.83 19.69 2.62
C VAL A 6 -30.62 19.74 1.69
N ASP A 7 -29.46 20.11 2.24
CA ASP A 7 -28.16 20.16 1.58
C ASP A 7 -27.66 18.75 1.21
N THR A 8 -28.29 18.10 0.23
CA THR A 8 -27.88 16.77 -0.24
C THR A 8 -26.50 16.81 -0.93
N SER A 9 -26.12 17.92 -1.56
CA SER A 9 -24.87 18.02 -2.33
C SER A 9 -23.61 18.02 -1.45
N THR A 10 -23.67 18.53 -0.22
CA THR A 10 -22.52 18.62 0.68
C THR A 10 -22.17 17.27 1.29
N ASN A 11 -23.16 16.41 1.54
CA ASN A 11 -22.92 15.05 2.05
C ASN A 11 -22.25 14.16 0.99
N ASP A 12 -22.70 14.24 -0.25
CA ASP A 12 -22.13 13.48 -1.38
C ASP A 12 -20.64 13.79 -1.57
N PHE A 13 -20.24 15.07 -1.46
CA PHE A 13 -18.86 15.48 -1.63
C PHE A 13 -17.94 14.98 -0.50
N ASN A 14 -18.42 15.02 0.74
CA ASN A 14 -17.70 14.47 1.89
C ASN A 14 -17.49 12.96 1.76
N LEU A 15 -18.51 12.25 1.29
CA LEU A 15 -18.45 10.80 1.07
C LEU A 15 -17.45 10.44 -0.03
N GLN A 16 -17.44 11.18 -1.14
CA GLN A 16 -16.44 11.03 -2.20
C GLN A 16 -15.02 11.31 -1.70
N SER A 17 -14.82 12.37 -0.92
CA SER A 17 -13.52 12.73 -0.36
C SER A 17 -12.98 11.64 0.59
N LYS A 18 -13.83 11.09 1.46
CA LYS A 18 -13.49 9.94 2.34
C LYS A 18 -13.11 8.72 1.49
N LYS A 19 -13.84 8.41 0.42
CA LYS A 19 -13.55 7.31 -0.49
C LYS A 19 -12.22 7.49 -1.22
N ILE A 20 -11.92 8.70 -1.70
CA ILE A 20 -10.64 9.04 -2.34
C ILE A 20 -9.48 8.84 -1.37
N ALA A 21 -9.60 9.31 -0.12
CA ALA A 21 -8.57 9.14 0.90
C ALA A 21 -8.29 7.66 1.24
N LEU A 22 -9.34 6.84 1.29
CA LEU A 22 -9.24 5.39 1.46
C LEU A 22 -8.49 4.76 0.28
N LEU A 23 -8.93 5.02 -0.96
CA LEU A 23 -8.31 4.48 -2.17
C LEU A 23 -6.85 4.89 -2.26
N LEU A 24 -6.54 6.16 -2.02
CA LEU A 24 -5.19 6.68 -2.01
C LEU A 24 -4.27 5.86 -1.10
N THR A 25 -4.69 5.64 0.15
CA THR A 25 -3.91 4.85 1.11
C THR A 25 -3.70 3.42 0.63
N ILE A 26 -4.71 2.83 -0.02
CA ILE A 26 -4.65 1.48 -0.59
C ILE A 26 -3.63 1.42 -1.73
N TYR A 27 -3.69 2.36 -2.68
CA TYR A 27 -2.80 2.44 -3.84
C TYR A 27 -1.34 2.68 -3.45
N GLU A 28 -1.08 3.62 -2.52
CA GLU A 28 0.27 3.86 -1.98
C GLU A 28 0.83 2.58 -1.35
N ARG A 29 0.04 1.92 -0.50
CA ARG A 29 0.48 0.71 0.21
C ARG A 29 0.75 -0.46 -0.73
N LEU A 30 -0.07 -0.63 -1.77
CA LEU A 30 0.15 -1.64 -2.81
C LEU A 30 1.44 -1.34 -3.58
N SER A 31 1.62 -0.10 -4.03
CA SER A 31 2.84 0.32 -4.75
C SER A 31 4.09 -0.01 -3.94
N ASP A 32 4.13 0.38 -2.66
CA ASP A 32 5.26 0.11 -1.77
C ASP A 32 5.54 -1.39 -1.61
N ARG A 33 4.50 -2.21 -1.47
CA ARG A 33 4.65 -3.66 -1.30
C ARG A 33 5.25 -4.31 -2.55
N TYR A 34 4.80 -3.92 -3.74
CA TYR A 34 5.36 -4.42 -5.00
C TYR A 34 6.80 -3.91 -5.22
N ARG A 35 7.09 -2.65 -4.89
CA ARG A 35 8.47 -2.12 -4.91
C ARG A 35 9.39 -2.91 -3.98
N PHE A 36 8.93 -3.22 -2.78
CA PHE A 36 9.72 -3.98 -1.81
C PHE A 36 10.00 -5.41 -2.30
N ARG A 37 8.99 -6.09 -2.85
CA ARG A 37 9.17 -7.43 -3.45
C ARG A 37 10.17 -7.41 -4.61
N ALA A 38 10.05 -6.43 -5.51
CA ALA A 38 11.00 -6.26 -6.62
C ALA A 38 12.42 -6.05 -6.12
N LYS A 39 12.61 -5.16 -5.12
CA LYS A 39 13.92 -4.91 -4.50
C LYS A 39 14.52 -6.15 -3.84
N ILE A 40 13.71 -6.93 -3.12
CA ILE A 40 14.18 -8.18 -2.50
C ILE A 40 14.68 -9.14 -3.57
N LEU A 41 13.92 -9.33 -4.65
CA LEU A 41 14.30 -10.26 -5.71
C LEU A 41 15.57 -9.79 -6.41
N ASP A 42 15.68 -8.50 -6.76
CA ASP A 42 16.89 -7.91 -7.33
C ASP A 42 18.10 -8.11 -6.39
N LEU A 43 17.92 -7.93 -5.08
CA LEU A 43 18.96 -8.15 -4.07
C LEU A 43 19.37 -9.62 -3.97
N CYS A 44 18.41 -10.55 -3.95
CA CYS A 44 18.69 -11.98 -3.94
C CYS A 44 19.46 -12.41 -5.20
N LEU A 45 19.06 -11.91 -6.37
CA LEU A 45 19.74 -12.19 -7.64
C LEU A 45 21.18 -11.66 -7.61
N LEU A 46 21.38 -10.42 -7.12
CA LEU A 46 22.71 -9.82 -6.98
C LEU A 46 23.61 -10.60 -6.01
N VAL A 47 23.10 -10.96 -4.83
CA VAL A 47 23.86 -11.74 -3.83
C VAL A 47 24.22 -13.13 -4.39
N THR A 48 23.28 -13.79 -5.08
CA THR A 48 23.52 -15.10 -5.68
C THR A 48 24.57 -15.01 -6.80
N SER A 49 24.49 -13.96 -7.63
CA SER A 49 25.47 -13.70 -8.70
C SER A 49 26.88 -13.45 -8.14
N ILE A 50 27.01 -12.62 -7.10
CA ILE A 50 28.29 -12.39 -6.43
C ILE A 50 28.83 -13.69 -5.83
N THR A 51 27.98 -14.49 -5.20
CA THR A 51 28.38 -15.78 -4.59
C THR A 51 28.89 -16.76 -5.64
N VAL A 52 28.19 -16.89 -6.78
CA VAL A 52 28.63 -17.74 -7.89
C VAL A 52 29.95 -17.22 -8.48
N CYS A 53 30.08 -15.90 -8.67
CA CYS A 53 31.31 -15.29 -9.18
C CYS A 53 32.50 -15.51 -8.24
N LEU A 54 32.34 -15.28 -6.94
CA LEU A 54 33.37 -15.58 -5.94
C LEU A 54 33.73 -17.07 -5.99
N ALA A 55 32.74 -17.96 -6.01
CA ALA A 55 32.99 -19.39 -6.07
C ALA A 55 33.79 -19.83 -7.32
N THR A 56 33.72 -19.08 -8.42
CA THR A 56 34.55 -19.36 -9.62
C THR A 56 36.00 -18.92 -9.48
N PHE A 57 36.32 -17.96 -8.60
CA PHE A 57 37.68 -17.44 -8.41
C PHE A 57 38.40 -17.99 -7.16
N VAL A 58 37.68 -18.71 -6.29
CA VAL A 58 38.27 -19.24 -5.06
C VAL A 58 39.21 -20.39 -5.40
N ASP A 59 40.49 -20.19 -5.10
CA ASP A 59 41.56 -21.17 -5.30
C ASP A 59 41.37 -22.39 -4.37
N SER A 60 41.79 -23.59 -4.80
CA SER A 60 41.56 -24.84 -4.06
C SER A 60 42.06 -24.81 -2.61
N LYS A 61 43.13 -24.05 -2.34
CA LYS A 61 43.69 -23.85 -0.99
C LYS A 61 42.75 -23.13 -0.03
N VAL A 62 41.97 -22.16 -0.52
CA VAL A 62 40.99 -21.43 0.31
C VAL A 62 39.77 -22.32 0.60
N ILE A 63 39.49 -23.28 -0.28
CA ILE A 63 38.39 -24.23 -0.11
C ILE A 63 38.74 -25.29 0.94
N GLU A 64 40.00 -25.74 0.95
CA GLU A 64 40.52 -26.61 2.02
C GLU A 64 40.39 -25.96 3.40
N PHE A 65 40.55 -24.63 3.50
CA PHE A 65 40.33 -23.90 4.76
C PHE A 65 38.89 -24.03 5.28
N PHE A 66 37.90 -24.08 4.39
CA PHE A 66 36.49 -24.29 4.75
C PHE A 66 36.13 -25.77 4.96
N LYS A 67 37.08 -26.70 4.85
CA LYS A 67 36.89 -28.17 4.97
C LYS A 67 35.85 -28.72 3.98
N ILE A 68 35.63 -28.04 2.85
CA ILE A 68 34.74 -28.54 1.80
C ILE A 68 35.58 -29.43 0.87
N PRO A 69 35.19 -30.69 0.62
CA PRO A 69 35.93 -31.56 -0.28
C PRO A 69 35.86 -31.02 -1.72
N SER A 70 37.01 -30.99 -2.41
CA SER A 70 37.16 -30.39 -3.75
C SER A 70 36.17 -30.93 -4.78
N ASP A 71 35.78 -32.21 -4.69
CA ASP A 71 34.82 -32.83 -5.60
C ASP A 71 33.41 -32.21 -5.55
N LYS A 72 33.04 -31.55 -4.45
CA LYS A 72 31.70 -30.98 -4.27
C LYS A 72 31.56 -29.54 -4.80
N ILE A 73 32.66 -28.88 -5.18
CA ILE A 73 32.64 -27.48 -5.62
C ILE A 73 31.79 -27.32 -6.90
N PHE A 74 31.95 -28.22 -7.86
CA PHE A 74 31.19 -28.19 -9.11
C PHE A 74 29.68 -28.33 -8.88
N ILE A 75 29.27 -29.12 -7.88
CA ILE A 75 27.85 -29.26 -7.50
C ILE A 75 27.32 -27.94 -6.94
N VAL A 76 28.08 -27.27 -6.07
CA VAL A 76 27.70 -25.97 -5.50
C VAL A 76 27.59 -24.90 -6.60
N LEU A 77 28.55 -24.85 -7.53
CA LEU A 77 28.51 -23.95 -8.69
C LEU A 77 27.28 -24.22 -9.57
N GLY A 78 26.98 -25.49 -9.86
CA GLY A 78 25.81 -25.89 -10.64
C GLY A 78 24.49 -25.49 -9.98
N ILE A 79 24.35 -25.73 -8.67
CA ILE A 79 23.16 -25.32 -7.90
C ILE A 79 23.04 -23.79 -7.87
N GLY A 80 24.14 -23.07 -7.66
CA GLY A 80 24.16 -21.62 -7.67
C GLY A 80 23.73 -21.02 -9.02
N ALA A 81 24.25 -21.55 -10.12
CA ALA A 81 23.87 -21.15 -11.47
C ALA A 81 22.39 -21.45 -11.77
N PHE A 82 21.90 -22.62 -11.37
CA PHE A 82 20.49 -22.98 -11.49
C PHE A 82 19.57 -22.02 -10.71
N MET A 83 19.90 -21.70 -9.47
CA MET A 83 19.13 -20.76 -8.64
C MET A 83 19.15 -19.35 -9.23
N LEU A 84 20.29 -18.89 -9.76
CA LEU A 84 20.39 -17.60 -10.45
C LEU A 84 19.49 -17.55 -11.68
N PHE A 85 19.49 -18.60 -12.49
CA PHE A 85 18.59 -18.72 -13.64
C PHE A 85 17.12 -18.72 -13.22
N ALA A 86 16.75 -19.51 -12.21
CA ALA A 86 15.39 -19.55 -11.68
C ALA A 86 14.92 -18.19 -11.17
N PHE A 87 15.76 -17.47 -10.40
CA PHE A 87 15.44 -16.12 -9.94
C PHE A 87 15.31 -15.12 -11.10
N SER A 88 16.17 -15.22 -12.12
CA SER A 88 16.07 -14.40 -13.32
C SER A 88 14.74 -14.60 -14.05
N VAL A 89 14.31 -15.86 -14.24
CA VAL A 89 13.01 -16.18 -14.84
C VAL A 89 11.85 -15.67 -13.98
N CYS A 90 11.90 -15.88 -12.66
CA CYS A 90 10.89 -15.35 -11.75
C CYS A 90 10.82 -13.81 -11.80
N SER A 91 11.97 -13.13 -11.89
CA SER A 91 12.05 -11.66 -12.05
C SER A 91 11.36 -11.21 -13.32
N LEU A 92 11.60 -11.92 -14.42
CA LEU A 92 11.07 -11.59 -15.74
C LEU A 92 9.55 -11.76 -15.80
N ILE A 93 9.01 -12.83 -15.20
CA ILE A 93 7.57 -13.13 -15.23
C ILE A 93 6.77 -12.22 -14.29
N SER A 94 7.33 -11.85 -13.13
CA SER A 94 6.54 -11.21 -12.07
C SER A 94 6.12 -9.76 -12.34
N ASP A 95 6.83 -9.05 -13.21
CA ASP A 95 6.53 -7.67 -13.64
C ASP A 95 6.15 -6.70 -12.49
N TRP A 96 6.70 -6.94 -11.28
CA TRP A 96 6.33 -6.20 -10.07
C TRP A 96 6.69 -4.72 -10.15
N LYS A 97 7.73 -4.39 -10.93
CA LYS A 97 8.15 -3.00 -11.19
C LYS A 97 7.07 -2.25 -11.96
N THR A 98 6.51 -2.88 -13.00
CA THR A 98 5.42 -2.32 -13.81
C THR A 98 4.14 -2.16 -13.00
N GLN A 99 3.76 -3.19 -12.22
CA GLN A 99 2.59 -3.10 -11.32
C GLN A 99 2.76 -2.00 -10.27
N ALA A 100 3.92 -1.92 -9.62
CA ALA A 100 4.22 -0.88 -8.65
C ALA A 100 4.12 0.52 -9.26
N ALA A 101 4.63 0.72 -10.47
CA ALA A 101 4.54 1.98 -11.19
C ALA A 101 3.08 2.33 -11.52
N GLY A 102 2.28 1.35 -11.96
CA GLY A 102 0.85 1.53 -12.20
C GLY A 102 0.10 2.00 -10.95
N PHE A 103 0.28 1.33 -9.82
CA PHE A 103 -0.32 1.74 -8.54
C PHE A 103 0.22 3.09 -8.03
N GLY A 104 1.49 3.39 -8.27
CA GLY A 104 2.09 4.68 -7.90
C GLY A 104 1.54 5.86 -8.71
N ARG A 105 1.34 5.68 -10.02
CA ARG A 105 0.68 6.68 -10.89
C ARG A 105 -0.76 6.91 -10.45
N ALA A 106 -1.49 5.84 -10.15
CA ALA A 106 -2.85 5.91 -9.61
C ALA A 106 -2.90 6.70 -8.29
N ALA A 107 -1.98 6.44 -7.35
CA ALA A 107 -1.88 7.19 -6.11
C ALA A 107 -1.61 8.69 -6.36
N ASN A 108 -0.68 9.02 -7.26
CA ASN A 108 -0.38 10.41 -7.62
C ASN A 108 -1.59 11.14 -8.23
N LEU A 109 -2.35 10.47 -9.10
CA LEU A 109 -3.59 11.01 -9.66
C LEU A 109 -4.63 11.28 -8.56
N LEU A 110 -4.84 10.31 -7.65
CA LEU A 110 -5.76 10.49 -6.53
C LEU A 110 -5.31 11.60 -5.56
N ASN A 111 -4.01 11.75 -5.33
CA ASN A 111 -3.45 12.84 -4.55
C ASN A 111 -3.74 14.20 -5.21
N LYS A 112 -3.52 14.31 -6.53
CA LYS A 112 -3.84 15.53 -7.29
C LYS A 112 -5.33 15.88 -7.17
N MET A 113 -6.22 14.90 -7.33
CA MET A 113 -7.67 15.09 -7.15
C MET A 113 -8.01 15.55 -5.74
N LYS A 114 -7.43 14.92 -4.71
CA LYS A 114 -7.66 15.32 -3.33
C LYS A 114 -7.21 16.76 -3.05
N ALA A 115 -6.09 17.18 -3.62
CA ALA A 115 -5.60 18.55 -3.50
C ALA A 115 -6.56 19.54 -4.18
N GLU A 116 -6.99 19.27 -5.41
CA GLU A 116 -7.95 20.10 -6.14
C GLU A 116 -9.30 20.21 -5.43
N SER A 117 -9.78 19.13 -4.82
CA SER A 117 -11.00 19.12 -4.01
C SER A 117 -10.86 19.98 -2.75
N GLY A 118 -9.68 19.99 -2.12
CA GLY A 118 -9.41 20.78 -0.92
C GLY A 118 -9.37 22.29 -1.17
N GLU A 119 -8.86 22.71 -2.33
CA GLU A 119 -8.83 24.13 -2.72
C GLU A 119 -10.24 24.68 -2.98
N LYS A 120 -11.11 23.88 -3.61
CA LYS A 120 -12.46 24.31 -4.02
C LYS A 120 -13.49 24.31 -2.89
N SER A 121 -13.26 23.59 -1.79
CA SER A 121 -14.16 23.60 -0.63
C SER A 121 -14.27 24.96 0.06
N LYS A 122 -13.45 25.95 -0.31
CA LYS A 122 -13.45 27.31 0.26
C LYS A 122 -14.19 28.34 -0.60
N ALA A 123 -14.75 27.90 -1.72
CA ALA A 123 -15.26 28.79 -2.74
C ALA A 123 -16.79 28.70 -2.81
N ASP A 124 -17.45 29.84 -2.62
CA ASP A 124 -18.89 29.95 -2.28
C ASP A 124 -19.76 30.35 -3.48
N SER A 125 -19.19 30.33 -4.70
CA SER A 125 -19.89 30.82 -5.88
C SER A 125 -20.71 29.72 -6.57
N GLN A 126 -21.89 30.09 -7.07
CA GLN A 126 -22.80 29.16 -7.76
C GLN A 126 -22.21 28.59 -9.07
N GLU A 127 -21.26 29.28 -9.69
CA GLU A 127 -20.52 28.80 -10.87
C GLU A 127 -19.56 27.65 -10.53
N GLU A 128 -18.98 27.65 -9.33
CA GLU A 128 -18.07 26.60 -8.88
C GLU A 128 -18.79 25.27 -8.66
N VAL A 129 -20.05 25.31 -8.23
CA VAL A 129 -20.88 24.11 -8.06
C VAL A 129 -21.06 23.36 -9.39
N LYS A 130 -21.29 24.09 -10.50
CA LYS A 130 -21.40 23.47 -11.83
C LYS A 130 -20.06 22.87 -12.27
N GLN A 131 -18.95 23.56 -12.02
CA GLN A 131 -17.62 23.02 -12.33
C GLN A 131 -17.28 21.78 -11.50
N LEU A 132 -17.74 21.69 -10.25
CA LEU A 132 -17.55 20.53 -9.39
C LEU A 132 -18.28 19.29 -9.94
N GLN A 133 -19.49 19.45 -10.49
CA GLN A 133 -20.23 18.34 -11.11
C GLN A 133 -19.51 17.78 -12.33
N ILE A 134 -18.99 18.65 -13.21
CA ILE A 134 -18.21 18.23 -14.38
C ILE A 134 -16.96 17.46 -13.94
N LYS A 135 -16.23 17.99 -12.95
CA LYS A 135 -15.05 17.31 -12.38
C LYS A 135 -15.40 15.97 -11.74
N ALA A 136 -16.54 15.85 -11.08
CA ALA A 136 -16.97 14.59 -10.47
C ALA A 136 -17.17 13.48 -11.52
N VAL A 137 -17.70 13.81 -12.69
CA VAL A 137 -17.81 12.88 -13.82
C VAL A 137 -16.42 12.47 -14.33
N GLU A 138 -15.51 13.45 -14.50
CA GLU A 138 -14.12 13.19 -14.87
C GLU A 138 -13.42 12.26 -13.86
N TYR A 139 -13.64 12.49 -12.57
CA TYR A 139 -13.10 11.65 -11.50
C TYR A 139 -13.66 10.23 -11.55
N ALA A 140 -14.95 10.05 -11.82
CA ALA A 140 -15.53 8.72 -11.99
C ALA A 140 -14.88 7.96 -13.15
N VAL A 141 -14.64 8.62 -14.29
CA VAL A 141 -13.95 8.03 -15.44
C VAL A 141 -12.53 7.62 -15.08
N ILE A 142 -11.77 8.50 -14.41
CA ILE A 142 -10.39 8.19 -14.01
C ILE A 142 -10.35 7.04 -13.01
N VAL A 143 -11.23 7.02 -12.01
CA VAL A 143 -11.34 5.94 -11.01
C VAL A 143 -11.63 4.60 -11.68
N ASN A 144 -12.51 4.58 -12.69
CA ASN A 144 -12.82 3.37 -13.45
C ASN A 144 -11.64 2.85 -14.28
N ASN A 145 -10.72 3.75 -14.68
CA ASN A 145 -9.51 3.41 -15.43
C ASN A 145 -8.32 3.03 -14.53
N LEU A 146 -8.46 3.08 -13.19
CA LEU A 146 -7.38 2.71 -12.29
C LEU A 146 -7.11 1.19 -12.31
N PRO A 147 -5.86 0.77 -12.03
CA PRO A 147 -5.54 -0.64 -11.94
C PRO A 147 -6.40 -1.32 -10.88
N LYS A 148 -7.01 -2.46 -11.26
CA LYS A 148 -7.95 -3.21 -10.41
C LYS A 148 -7.27 -3.70 -9.14
N ILE A 149 -7.89 -3.42 -7.99
CA ILE A 149 -7.41 -3.89 -6.70
C ILE A 149 -7.93 -5.31 -6.45
N PRO A 150 -7.08 -6.28 -6.07
CA PRO A 150 -7.55 -7.62 -5.72
C PRO A 150 -8.51 -7.58 -4.53
N GLN A 151 -9.70 -8.18 -4.65
CA GLN A 151 -10.73 -8.16 -3.59
C GLN A 151 -10.22 -8.72 -2.24
N LYS A 152 -9.42 -9.79 -2.28
CA LYS A 152 -8.81 -10.40 -1.08
C LYS A 152 -7.91 -9.40 -0.32
N GLU A 153 -7.20 -8.55 -1.04
CA GLU A 153 -6.33 -7.54 -0.43
C GLU A 153 -7.10 -6.30 0.00
N PHE A 154 -8.19 -5.96 -0.68
CA PHE A 154 -8.99 -4.78 -0.38
C PHE A 154 -9.48 -4.75 1.07
N HIS A 155 -10.06 -5.84 1.59
CA HIS A 155 -10.52 -5.90 2.98
C HIS A 155 -9.38 -5.74 3.99
N LYS A 156 -8.24 -6.37 3.72
CA LYS A 156 -7.04 -6.26 4.56
C LYS A 156 -6.49 -4.82 4.55
N LEU A 157 -6.46 -4.17 3.39
CA LEU A 157 -5.95 -2.81 3.28
C LEU A 157 -6.93 -1.79 3.88
N LYS A 158 -8.24 -2.02 3.76
CA LYS A 158 -9.29 -1.22 4.42
C LYS A 158 -9.15 -1.25 5.94
N THR A 159 -8.89 -2.42 6.53
CA THR A 159 -8.67 -2.52 7.98
C THR A 159 -7.38 -1.82 8.41
N LEU A 160 -6.30 -1.94 7.62
CA LEU A 160 -5.05 -1.22 7.88
C LEU A 160 -5.22 0.31 7.79
N HIS A 161 -6.02 0.81 6.84
CA HIS A 161 -6.33 2.23 6.75
C HIS A 161 -7.11 2.72 7.98
N LYS A 162 -8.13 1.98 8.44
CA LYS A 162 -8.85 2.31 9.68
C LYS A 162 -7.91 2.35 10.90
N ARG A 163 -7.00 1.36 11.02
CA ARG A 163 -5.98 1.35 12.08
C ARG A 163 -5.06 2.56 12.01
N ARG A 164 -4.68 3.00 10.80
CA ARG A 164 -3.87 4.21 10.60
C ARG A 164 -4.62 5.47 11.07
N ILE A 165 -5.90 5.59 10.76
CA ILE A 165 -6.73 6.71 11.22
C ILE A 165 -6.83 6.72 12.75
N GLU A 166 -7.12 5.58 13.38
CA GLU A 166 -7.20 5.48 14.83
C GLU A 166 -5.86 5.82 15.49
N LEU A 167 -4.75 5.34 14.93
CA LEU A 167 -3.42 5.66 15.42
C LEU A 167 -3.12 7.17 15.32
N ASN A 168 -3.46 7.80 14.20
CA ASN A 168 -3.31 9.25 14.04
C ASN A 168 -4.16 10.00 15.08
N ARG A 169 -5.42 9.60 15.28
CA ARG A 169 -6.31 10.17 16.30
C ARG A 169 -5.74 10.02 17.71
N MET A 170 -5.18 8.85 18.05
CA MET A 170 -4.53 8.65 19.35
C MET A 170 -3.25 9.48 19.52
N THR A 171 -2.51 9.68 18.43
CA THR A 171 -1.29 10.51 18.44
C THR A 171 -1.63 11.98 18.68
N GLU A 172 -2.76 12.45 18.15
CA GLU A 172 -3.28 13.80 18.41
C GLU A 172 -3.75 13.98 19.86
N ILE A 173 -4.39 12.97 20.44
CA ILE A 173 -4.88 13.02 21.84
C ILE A 173 -3.72 12.93 22.85
N TYR A 174 -2.69 12.14 22.54
CA TYR A 174 -1.55 11.90 23.44
C TYR A 174 -0.22 12.32 22.80
N PRO A 175 0.02 13.63 22.64
CA PRO A 175 1.28 14.12 22.07
C PRO A 175 2.46 13.71 22.96
N GLY A 176 3.55 13.24 22.34
CA GLY A 176 4.76 12.79 23.05
C GLY A 176 4.78 11.31 23.47
N SER A 177 3.69 10.57 23.24
CA SER A 177 3.67 9.12 23.46
C SER A 177 4.51 8.38 22.40
N SER A 178 5.13 7.26 22.79
CA SER A 178 5.87 6.42 21.86
C SER A 178 4.93 5.75 20.85
N VAL A 179 5.18 5.97 19.56
CA VAL A 179 4.40 5.39 18.45
C VAL A 179 4.32 3.86 18.54
N TRP A 180 5.35 3.21 19.10
CA TRP A 180 5.36 1.77 19.28
C TRP A 180 4.33 1.30 20.31
N LEU A 181 4.22 2.00 21.45
CA LEU A 181 3.21 1.71 22.48
C LEU A 181 1.80 1.94 21.92
N LEU A 182 1.57 3.05 21.20
CA LEU A 182 0.28 3.31 20.55
C LEU A 182 -0.12 2.20 19.58
N ARG A 183 0.82 1.68 18.77
CA ARG A 183 0.56 0.54 17.87
C ARG A 183 0.14 -0.72 18.63
N ILE A 184 0.80 -1.03 19.74
CA ILE A 184 0.46 -2.19 20.55
C ILE A 184 -0.93 -2.03 21.14
N VAL A 185 -1.23 -0.87 21.72
CA VAL A 185 -2.54 -0.60 22.33
C VAL A 185 -3.66 -0.71 21.29
N VAL A 186 -3.51 -0.11 20.10
CA VAL A 186 -4.50 -0.21 19.01
C VAL A 186 -4.70 -1.67 18.57
N ASN A 187 -3.61 -2.43 18.41
CA ASN A 187 -3.70 -3.84 18.02
C ASN A 187 -4.35 -4.70 19.12
N LEU A 188 -4.00 -4.46 20.39
CA LEU A 188 -4.57 -5.17 21.54
C LEU A 188 -6.06 -4.90 21.65
N ARG A 189 -6.48 -3.63 21.52
CA ARG A 189 -7.88 -3.21 21.54
C ARG A 189 -8.68 -3.85 20.40
N ALA A 190 -8.11 -3.87 19.19
CA ALA A 190 -8.75 -4.50 18.04
C ALA A 190 -8.97 -6.01 18.25
N ASN A 191 -7.98 -6.72 18.79
CA ASN A 191 -8.08 -8.16 19.08
C ASN A 191 -9.02 -8.44 20.27
N LEU A 192 -8.99 -7.62 21.31
CA LEU A 192 -9.85 -7.76 22.49
C LEU A 192 -11.33 -7.56 22.13
N ASN A 193 -11.64 -6.58 21.27
CA ASN A 193 -13.00 -6.36 20.79
C ASN A 193 -13.56 -7.55 20.00
N VAL A 194 -12.72 -8.21 19.20
CA VAL A 194 -13.09 -9.45 18.49
C VAL A 194 -13.37 -10.58 19.48
N LEU A 195 -12.54 -10.72 20.51
CA LEU A 195 -12.65 -11.79 21.50
C LEU A 195 -13.84 -11.62 22.44
N LEU A 196 -14.14 -10.38 22.84
CA LEU A 196 -15.24 -10.09 23.76
C LEU A 196 -16.63 -10.23 23.13
N ARG A 197 -16.74 -10.50 21.81
CA ARG A 197 -18.00 -10.48 21.04
C ARG A 197 -18.92 -9.30 21.38
N LYS A 198 -18.39 -8.22 21.92
CA LYS A 198 -19.11 -6.96 21.89
C LYS A 198 -19.23 -6.71 20.40
N PRO A 199 -20.45 -6.66 19.82
CA PRO A 199 -20.57 -6.07 18.50
C PRO A 199 -19.80 -4.76 18.63
N VAL A 200 -18.83 -4.54 17.74
CA VAL A 200 -18.17 -3.24 17.65
C VAL A 200 -19.35 -2.29 17.65
N VAL A 201 -19.58 -1.63 18.78
CA VAL A 201 -20.71 -0.73 18.94
C VAL A 201 -20.60 0.11 17.71
N ASN A 202 -21.67 0.14 16.91
CA ASN A 202 -21.76 0.96 15.73
C ASN A 202 -21.39 2.38 16.19
N ASP A 203 -20.11 2.72 16.16
CA ASP A 203 -19.63 3.82 15.39
C ASP A 203 -20.26 3.53 14.01
N SER A 204 -21.45 3.99 13.63
CA SER A 204 -22.00 5.34 13.79
C SER A 204 -20.97 6.48 13.91
N VAL A 205 -19.71 6.20 13.58
CA VAL A 205 -19.03 6.98 12.54
C VAL A 205 -19.85 6.72 11.28
N GLU A 206 -20.98 7.41 11.22
CA GLU A 206 -21.55 7.95 9.99
C GLU A 206 -21.34 7.04 8.77
N GLU A 207 -22.11 5.97 8.69
CA GLU A 207 -22.86 5.78 7.45
C GLU A 207 -23.93 6.89 7.41
N VAL A 208 -23.48 8.15 7.30
CA VAL A 208 -24.35 9.25 6.88
C VAL A 208 -24.41 9.07 5.38
N GLY A 209 -25.61 8.69 4.93
CA GLY A 209 -25.97 8.56 3.53
C GLY A 209 -25.78 9.84 2.74
#